data_AF-A0A822DV16-F1
#
_entry.id   AF-A0A822DV16-F1
#
_cell.length_a   1.000
_cell.length_b   1.000
_cell.length_c   1.000
_cell.angle_alpha   90.00
_cell.angle_beta   90.00
_cell.angle_gamma   90.00
#
_symmetry.space_group_name_H-M   'P 1'
#
loop_
_entity.id
_entity.type
_entity.pdbx_description
1 polymer ?
#
loop_
_entity_poly.entity_id
_entity_poly.type
_entity_poly.pdbx_seq_one_letter_code
_entity_poly.pdbx_strand_id
1 'polypeptide(L)'
;FFISPLFAASSTDRELETVNSEYEGNLFKDVRRITQLEKSTSDSEHPYSEFPSGNTESLKTTPKQREIDIREVLLDFYKAQYSSNRMSLAVLGNCMLLDFFF
;
A
#
# COMPACT_ATOMS: atom_id res chain seq x y z
N PHE A 1 1.59 10.85 -9.52
CA PHE A 1 1.69 10.13 -8.23
C PHE A 1 1.38 11.02 -7.04
N PHE A 2 2.15 12.08 -6.77
CA PHE A 2 2.03 12.86 -5.51
C PHE A 2 1.17 14.16 -5.60
N ILE A 3 0.47 14.39 -6.71
CA ILE A 3 -0.35 15.61 -6.91
C ILE A 3 -1.84 15.27 -7.08
N SER A 4 -2.19 14.45 -8.08
CA SER A 4 -3.58 14.07 -8.36
C SER A 4 -3.66 12.68 -8.98
N PRO A 5 -3.60 11.60 -8.18
CA PRO A 5 -3.80 10.24 -8.66
C PRO A 5 -5.25 10.03 -9.08
N LEU A 6 -5.46 9.36 -10.22
CA LEU A 6 -6.78 9.14 -10.80
C LEU A 6 -7.56 8.00 -10.11
N PHE A 7 -6.85 6.99 -9.59
CA PHE A 7 -7.41 5.74 -9.06
C PHE A 7 -8.55 5.18 -9.94
N ALA A 8 -8.26 4.98 -11.23
CA ALA A 8 -9.23 4.47 -12.18
C ALA A 8 -9.63 3.03 -11.83
N ALA A 9 -10.93 2.74 -11.80
CA ALA A 9 -11.46 1.44 -11.35
C ALA A 9 -10.83 0.24 -12.09
N SER A 10 -10.67 0.34 -13.41
CA SER A 10 -10.02 -0.70 -14.22
C SER A 10 -8.56 -0.94 -13.87
N SER A 11 -7.85 0.10 -13.40
CA SER A 11 -6.47 -0.02 -12.94
C SER A 11 -6.40 -0.60 -11.53
N THR A 12 -7.33 -0.22 -10.66
CA THR A 12 -7.43 -0.74 -9.29
C THR A 12 -7.66 -2.25 -9.27
N ASP A 13 -8.60 -2.77 -10.09
CA ASP A 13 -8.86 -4.22 -10.15
C ASP A 13 -7.63 -5.02 -10.56
N ARG A 14 -6.89 -4.55 -11.58
CA ARG A 14 -5.66 -5.19 -12.05
C ARG A 14 -4.54 -5.11 -11.02
N GLU A 15 -4.46 -3.99 -10.30
CA GLU A 15 -3.47 -3.83 -9.22
C GLU A 15 -3.78 -4.77 -8.05
N LEU A 16 -5.05 -4.98 -7.70
CA LEU A 16 -5.47 -5.94 -6.68
C LEU A 16 -5.06 -7.38 -7.03
N GLU A 17 -5.18 -7.77 -8.31
CA GLU A 17 -4.68 -9.07 -8.78
C GLU A 17 -3.16 -9.18 -8.60
N THR A 18 -2.43 -8.11 -8.90
CA THR A 18 -0.96 -8.07 -8.73
C THR A 18 -0.57 -8.22 -7.25
N VAL A 19 -1.25 -7.51 -6.34
CA VAL A 19 -1.06 -7.65 -4.89
C VAL A 19 -1.34 -9.08 -4.42
N ASN A 20 -2.41 -9.70 -4.94
CA ASN A 20 -2.73 -11.08 -4.60
C ASN A 20 -1.66 -12.06 -5.08
N SER A 21 -1.15 -11.89 -6.31
CA SER A 21 -0.05 -12.71 -6.81
C SER A 21 1.23 -12.54 -5.99
N GLU A 22 1.53 -11.33 -5.49
CA GLU A 22 2.65 -11.13 -4.57
C GLU A 22 2.44 -11.88 -3.24
N TYR A 23 1.23 -11.81 -2.67
CA TYR A 23 0.87 -12.55 -1.47
C TYR A 23 1.04 -14.06 -1.67
N GLU A 24 0.50 -14.62 -2.75
CA GLU A 24 0.62 -16.05 -3.08
C GLU A 24 2.08 -16.47 -3.25
N GLY A 25 2.90 -15.66 -3.94
CA GLY A 25 4.33 -15.91 -4.08
C GLY A 25 5.10 -15.83 -2.76
N ASN A 26 4.56 -15.16 -1.75
CA ASN A 26 5.15 -15.04 -0.41
C ASN A 26 4.73 -16.16 0.55
N LEU A 27 3.68 -16.93 0.26
CA LEU A 27 3.17 -18.00 1.14
C LEU A 27 4.21 -19.09 1.46
N PHE A 28 5.11 -19.34 0.51
CA PHE A 28 6.14 -20.38 0.60
C PHE A 28 7.49 -19.85 1.10
N LYS A 29 7.60 -18.55 1.40
CA LYS A 29 8.84 -17.96 1.91
C LYS A 29 8.85 -18.03 3.43
N ASP A 30 9.72 -18.85 4.00
CA ASP A 30 9.80 -19.04 5.46
C ASP A 30 9.97 -17.74 6.24
N VAL A 31 10.78 -16.82 5.72
CA VAL A 31 10.96 -15.48 6.32
C VAL A 31 9.61 -14.77 6.46
N ARG A 32 8.75 -14.82 5.44
CA ARG A 32 7.43 -14.17 5.47
C ARG A 32 6.49 -14.87 6.44
N ARG A 33 6.52 -16.21 6.50
CA ARG A 33 5.72 -17.02 7.42
C ARG A 33 6.09 -16.72 8.87
N ILE A 34 7.38 -16.67 9.18
CA ILE A 34 7.89 -16.38 10.53
C ILE A 34 7.50 -14.96 10.95
N THR A 35 7.70 -13.96 10.09
CA THR A 35 7.28 -12.59 10.40
C THR A 35 5.78 -12.48 10.64
N GLN A 36 4.95 -13.13 9.82
CA GLN A 36 3.49 -13.08 10.03
C GLN A 36 3.07 -13.82 11.30
N LEU A 37 3.74 -14.93 11.64
CA LEU A 37 3.52 -15.64 12.90
C LEU A 37 3.83 -14.74 14.09
N GLU A 38 5.00 -14.11 14.09
CA GLU A 38 5.43 -13.17 15.15
C GLU A 38 4.40 -12.05 15.36
N LYS A 39 3.95 -11.43 14.26
CA LYS A 39 2.89 -10.41 14.29
C LYS A 39 1.58 -10.94 14.87
N SER A 40 1.15 -12.12 14.44
CA SER A 40 -0.10 -12.73 14.95
C SER A 40 -0.03 -13.14 16.43
N THR A 41 1.17 -13.33 16.98
CA THR A 41 1.40 -13.60 18.41
C THR A 41 1.65 -12.35 19.24
N SER A 42 1.77 -11.19 18.60
CA SER A 42 1.90 -9.91 19.29
C SER A 42 0.55 -9.42 19.81
N ASP A 43 0.56 -8.33 20.58
CA ASP A 43 -0.67 -7.70 21.08
C ASP A 43 -1.61 -7.33 19.92
N SER A 44 -2.82 -7.89 19.95
CA SER A 44 -3.87 -7.66 18.96
C SER A 44 -4.36 -6.22 18.90
N GLU A 45 -4.16 -5.42 19.95
CA GLU A 45 -4.49 -3.99 19.94
C GLU A 45 -3.37 -3.14 19.32
N HIS A 46 -2.17 -3.72 19.16
CA HIS A 46 -1.02 -3.01 18.62
C HIS A 46 -1.00 -3.09 17.07
N PRO A 47 -0.74 -1.98 16.33
CA PRO A 47 -0.71 -1.97 14.86
C PRO A 47 0.30 -2.94 14.22
N TYR A 48 1.25 -3.44 15.00
CA TYR A 48 2.21 -4.45 14.53
C TYR A 48 1.54 -5.78 14.16
N SER A 49 0.43 -6.12 14.83
CA SER A 49 -0.30 -7.37 14.60
C SER A 49 -1.06 -7.41 13.26
N GLU A 50 -1.17 -6.27 12.58
CA GLU A 50 -1.88 -6.16 11.30
C GLU A 50 -1.23 -6.97 10.18
N PHE A 51 -2.02 -7.23 9.14
CA PHE A 51 -1.58 -7.89 7.92
C PHE A 51 -1.34 -6.85 6.80
N PRO A 52 -0.12 -6.31 6.65
CA PRO A 52 0.14 -5.16 5.79
C PRO A 52 0.16 -5.49 4.30
N SER A 53 0.41 -6.76 3.94
CA SER A 53 0.49 -7.15 2.53
C SER A 53 -0.86 -7.07 1.83
N GLY A 54 -1.94 -7.36 2.54
CA GLY A 54 -3.26 -7.52 1.96
C GLY A 54 -3.33 -8.72 0.99
N ASN A 55 -4.54 -9.02 0.54
CA ASN A 55 -4.85 -10.01 -0.49
C ASN A 55 -6.25 -9.72 -1.06
N THR A 56 -6.73 -10.57 -1.98
CA THR A 56 -8.08 -10.44 -2.55
C THR A 56 -9.17 -10.45 -1.47
N GLU A 57 -8.99 -11.22 -0.40
CA GLU A 57 -9.98 -11.29 0.68
C GLU A 57 -10.08 -9.95 1.42
N SER A 58 -8.95 -9.40 1.87
CA SER A 58 -8.91 -8.17 2.65
C SER A 58 -9.17 -6.92 1.83
N LEU A 59 -8.81 -6.93 0.54
CA LEU A 59 -8.86 -5.76 -0.36
C LEU A 59 -9.92 -5.87 -1.46
N LYS A 60 -10.78 -6.88 -1.48
CA LYS A 60 -11.88 -6.97 -2.46
C LYS A 60 -13.10 -7.66 -1.88
N THR A 61 -12.97 -8.89 -1.41
CA THR A 61 -14.11 -9.69 -0.94
C THR A 61 -14.75 -9.10 0.32
N THR A 62 -13.96 -8.92 1.39
CA THR A 62 -14.46 -8.40 2.68
C THR A 62 -14.99 -6.97 2.56
N PRO A 63 -14.31 -6.01 1.91
CA PRO A 63 -14.85 -4.67 1.73
C PRO A 63 -16.15 -4.66 0.90
N LYS A 64 -16.23 -5.47 -0.16
CA LYS A 64 -17.44 -5.59 -0.99
C LYS A 64 -18.63 -6.15 -0.21
N GLN A 65 -18.40 -7.13 0.67
CA GLN A 65 -19.43 -7.66 1.58
C GLN A 65 -19.92 -6.62 2.60
N ARG A 66 -19.07 -5.68 2.97
CA ARG A 66 -19.38 -4.58 3.89
C ARG A 66 -19.87 -3.31 3.19
N GLU A 67 -20.10 -3.37 1.88
CA GLU A 67 -20.50 -2.23 1.05
C GLU A 67 -19.53 -1.03 1.12
N ILE A 68 -18.24 -1.32 1.33
CA ILE A 68 -17.17 -0.31 1.40
C ILE A 68 -16.62 -0.06 0.00
N ASP A 69 -16.67 1.19 -0.45
CA ASP A 69 -15.95 1.61 -1.66
C ASP A 69 -14.47 1.83 -1.36
N ILE A 70 -13.66 0.88 -1.80
CA ILE A 70 -12.20 0.88 -1.62
C ILE A 70 -11.54 2.08 -2.30
N ARG A 71 -12.12 2.58 -3.40
CA ARG A 71 -11.58 3.74 -4.11
C ARG A 71 -11.68 5.00 -3.25
N GLU A 72 -12.80 5.20 -2.58
CA GLU A 72 -12.98 6.33 -1.65
C GLU A 72 -12.03 6.20 -0.45
N VAL A 73 -11.88 4.99 0.10
CA VAL A 73 -10.90 4.73 1.18
C VAL A 73 -9.47 5.07 0.75
N LEU A 74 -9.08 4.72 -0.48
CA LEU A 74 -7.77 5.06 -1.03
C LEU A 74 -7.59 6.57 -1.23
N LEU A 75 -8.63 7.27 -1.70
CA LEU A 75 -8.62 8.72 -1.86
C LEU A 75 -8.50 9.43 -0.50
N ASP A 76 -9.22 8.96 0.51
CA ASP A 76 -9.16 9.52 1.86
C ASP A 76 -7.82 9.25 2.52
N PHE A 77 -7.27 8.04 2.36
CA PHE A 77 -5.92 7.72 2.81
C PHE A 77 -4.88 8.60 2.13
N TYR A 78 -5.02 8.82 0.81
CA TYR A 78 -4.12 9.70 0.06
C TYR A 78 -4.15 11.12 0.62
N LYS A 79 -5.34 11.72 0.77
CA LYS A 79 -5.48 13.08 1.33
C LYS A 79 -4.92 13.19 2.74
N ALA A 80 -5.07 12.15 3.56
CA ALA A 80 -4.65 12.17 4.96
C ALA A 80 -3.14 11.95 5.14
N GLN A 81 -2.52 11.08 4.33
CA GLN A 81 -1.14 10.64 4.57
C GLN A 81 -0.12 11.25 3.58
N TYR A 82 -0.54 11.59 2.35
CA TYR A 82 0.35 12.15 1.34
C TYR A 82 0.47 13.66 1.48
N SER A 83 1.19 14.09 2.52
CA SER A 83 1.51 15.50 2.77
C SER A 83 3.00 15.78 2.56
N SER A 84 3.34 16.92 1.97
CA SER A 84 4.71 17.30 1.61
C SER A 84 5.66 17.36 2.82
N ASN A 85 5.16 17.69 4.01
CA ASN A 85 5.95 17.71 5.24
C ASN A 85 6.42 16.32 5.71
N ARG A 86 5.88 15.23 5.14
CA ARG A 86 6.25 13.84 5.44
C ARG A 86 7.02 13.17 4.29
N MET A 87 7.36 13.93 3.24
CA MET A 87 8.02 13.40 2.04
C MET A 87 9.47 13.90 1.94
N SER A 88 10.35 13.00 1.51
CA SER A 88 11.74 13.31 1.16
C SER A 88 11.98 12.90 -0.29
N LEU A 89 12.64 13.75 -1.07
CA LEU A 89 12.95 13.52 -2.49
C LEU A 89 14.47 13.51 -2.70
N ALA A 90 14.96 12.50 -3.40
CA ALA A 90 16.34 12.43 -3.89
C ALA A 90 16.33 12.41 -5.41
N VAL A 91 17.14 13.26 -6.04
CA VAL A 91 17.27 13.34 -7.50
C VAL A 91 18.75 13.19 -7.85
N LEU A 92 19.05 12.27 -8.78
CA LEU A 92 20.38 12.07 -9.33
C LEU A 92 20.34 12.44 -10.81
N GLY A 93 21.18 13.38 -11.20
CA GLY A 93 21.34 13.80 -12.59
C GLY A 93 22.76 14.30 -12.84
N ASN A 94 23.16 14.32 -14.11
CA ASN A 94 24.47 14.86 -14.52
C ASN A 94 24.46 16.39 -14.64
N CYS A 95 23.38 17.05 -14.23
CA CYS A 95 23.18 18.49 -14.26
C CYS A 95 23.83 19.16 -13.03
N MET A 96 24.14 20.46 -13.15
CA MET A 96 24.67 21.20 -12.01
C MET A 96 23.55 21.38 -10.97
N LEU A 97 23.92 21.45 -9.70
CA LEU A 97 22.98 21.63 -8.58
C LEU A 97 22.07 22.86 -8.74
N LEU A 98 22.54 23.90 -9.44
CA LEU A 98 21.76 25.11 -9.75
C LEU A 98 20.57 24.87 -10.67
N ASP A 99 20.61 23.85 -11.53
CA ASP A 99 19.52 23.53 -12.45
C ASP A 99 18.29 22.92 -11.72
N PHE A 100 18.43 22.57 -10.44
CA PHE A 100 17.36 22.02 -9.61
C PHE A 100 16.64 23.07 -8.75
N PHE A 101 17.08 24.33 -8.75
CA PHE A 101 16.53 25.40 -7.92
C PHE A 101 15.71 26.47 -8.69
N PHE A 102 15.31 26.19 -9.93
CA PHE A 102 14.44 27.08 -10.73
C PHE A 102 13.06 26.48 -10.99
#